data_AF-A0A6L5XDJ8-F1
#
_entry.id   AF-A0A6L5XDJ8-F1
#
_cell.length_a   1.000
_cell.length_b   1.000
_cell.length_c   1.000
_cell.angle_alpha   90.00
_cell.angle_beta   90.00
_cell.angle_gamma   90.00
#
_symmetry.space_group_name_H-M   'P 1'
#
loop_
_entity.id
_entity.type
_entity.pdbx_description
1 polymer ?
#
loop_
_entity_poly.entity_id
_entity_poly.type
_entity_poly.pdbx_seq_one_letter_code
_entity_poly.pdbx_strand_id
1 'polypeptide(L)' 'MAKKKRHKSTLARATQVKRLTALHYEAGNQAKCYKAVWRVWIYPEFGICYRTYLDLLGIDPEAEEPRRTQAEPSLFDGMD' A
#
# COMPACT_ATOMS: atom_id res chain seq x y z
N MET A 1 -5.57 -19.70 11.89
CA MET A 1 -6.37 -18.50 12.21
C MET A 1 -7.71 -18.55 11.49
N ALA A 2 -8.83 -18.55 12.22
CA ALA A 2 -10.16 -18.61 11.62
C ALA A 2 -10.46 -17.33 10.82
N LYS A 3 -10.74 -17.46 9.51
CA LYS A 3 -11.19 -16.36 8.65
C LYS A 3 -12.55 -15.85 9.16
N LYS A 4 -12.52 -14.89 10.08
CA LYS A 4 -13.71 -14.22 10.61
C LYS A 4 -14.45 -13.58 9.43
N LYS A 5 -15.67 -14.03 9.14
CA LYS A 5 -16.52 -13.48 8.05
C LYS A 5 -16.65 -11.97 8.28
N ARG A 6 -16.08 -11.16 7.38
CA ARG A 6 -16.16 -9.70 7.46
C ARG A 6 -17.63 -9.29 7.31
N HIS A 7 -18.09 -8.35 8.14
CA HIS A 7 -19.46 -7.82 8.06
C HIS A 7 -19.67 -7.17 6.69
N LYS A 8 -20.89 -7.24 6.15
CA LYS A 8 -21.24 -6.74 4.80
C LYS A 8 -20.80 -5.28 4.57
N SER A 9 -20.90 -4.43 5.60
CA SER A 9 -20.45 -3.03 5.56
C SER A 9 -18.94 -2.88 5.36
N THR A 10 -18.13 -3.79 5.91
CA THR A 10 -16.67 -3.79 5.75
C THR A 10 -16.25 -4.17 4.33
N LEU A 11 -16.99 -5.08 3.68
CA LEU A 11 -16.72 -5.48 2.29
C LEU A 11 -17.02 -4.33 1.33
N ALA A 12 -18.14 -3.63 1.51
CA ALA A 12 -18.48 -2.47 0.70
C ALA A 12 -17.42 -1.35 0.83
N ARG A 13 -16.96 -1.06 2.07
CA ARG A 13 -15.86 -0.12 2.32
C ARG A 13 -14.56 -0.55 1.62
N ALA A 14 -14.19 -1.83 1.73
CA ALA A 14 -12.98 -2.34 1.07
C ALA A 14 -13.03 -2.14 -0.45
N THR A 15 -14.16 -2.45 -1.09
CA THR A 15 -14.33 -2.28 -2.53
C THR A 15 -14.22 -0.82 -2.94
N GLN A 16 -14.81 0.11 -2.18
CA GLN A 16 -14.73 1.53 -2.53
C GLN A 16 -13.32 2.09 -2.36
N VAL A 17 -12.65 1.74 -1.26
CA VAL A 17 -11.25 2.11 -1.01
C VAL A 17 -10.34 1.61 -2.14
N LYS A 18 -10.51 0.37 -2.58
CA LYS A 18 -9.75 -0.20 -3.72
C LYS A 18 -9.97 0.59 -5.01
N ARG A 19 -11.22 0.94 -5.31
CA ARG A 19 -11.56 1.73 -6.52
C ARG A 19 -10.93 3.12 -6.49
N LEU A 20 -11.08 3.86 -5.38
CA LEU A 20 -10.48 5.19 -5.22
C LEU A 20 -8.95 5.13 -5.29
N THR A 21 -8.35 4.10 -4.68
CA THR A 21 -6.90 3.93 -4.72
C THR A 21 -6.43 3.71 -6.14
N ALA A 22 -7.07 2.83 -6.91
CA ALA A 22 -6.69 2.54 -8.30
C ALA A 22 -6.83 3.77 -9.23
N LEU A 23 -7.70 4.73 -8.91
CA LEU A 23 -7.88 5.97 -9.68
C LEU A 23 -6.76 6.99 -9.43
N HIS A 24 -6.19 7.01 -8.23
CA HIS A 24 -5.24 8.05 -7.81
C HIS A 24 -3.82 7.55 -7.60
N TYR A 25 -3.61 6.24 -7.47
CA TYR A 25 -2.31 5.63 -7.30
C TYR A 25 -1.58 5.54 -8.65
N GLU A 26 -0.36 6.07 -8.70
CA GLU A 26 0.54 5.92 -9.85
C GLU A 26 1.89 5.37 -9.38
N ALA A 27 2.24 4.17 -9.86
CA ALA A 27 3.51 3.54 -9.54
C ALA A 27 4.68 4.39 -10.05
N GLY A 28 5.69 4.59 -9.20
CA GLY A 28 6.85 5.43 -9.51
C GLY A 28 6.67 6.93 -9.27
N ASN A 29 5.47 7.40 -8.94
CA ASN A 29 5.23 8.79 -8.57
C ASN A 29 5.09 8.94 -7.05
N GLN A 30 6.09 9.53 -6.40
CA GLN A 30 6.10 9.72 -4.94
C GLN A 30 4.95 10.61 -4.45
N ALA A 31 4.50 11.57 -5.26
CA ALA A 31 3.36 12.43 -4.95
C ALA A 31 2.02 11.67 -4.98
N LYS A 32 1.98 10.52 -5.67
CA LYS A 32 0.79 9.65 -5.82
C LYS A 32 0.98 8.27 -5.18
N CYS A 33 1.86 8.18 -4.18
CA CYS A 33 2.04 6.96 -3.38
C CYS A 33 0.80 6.65 -2.52
N TYR A 34 0.71 5.40 -2.02
CA TYR A 34 -0.37 4.96 -1.15
C TYR A 34 -0.63 5.89 0.04
N LYS A 35 0.42 6.44 0.64
CA LYS A 35 0.31 7.38 1.77
C LYS A 35 -0.30 8.72 1.36
N ALA A 36 0.06 9.24 0.18
CA ALA A 36 -0.50 10.47 -0.35
C ALA A 36 -1.98 10.30 -0.71
N VAL A 37 -2.31 9.21 -1.41
CA VAL A 37 -3.70 8.88 -1.76
C VAL A 37 -4.55 8.72 -0.48
N TRP A 38 -4.03 8.01 0.52
CA TRP A 38 -4.70 7.86 1.80
C TRP A 38 -5.00 9.21 2.47
N ARG A 39 -4.00 10.10 2.55
CA ARG A 39 -4.12 11.39 3.24
C ARG A 39 -5.12 12.34 2.57
N VAL A 40 -5.17 12.33 1.24
CA VAL A 40 -6.01 13.28 0.47
C VAL A 40 -7.43 12.76 0.24
N TRP A 41 -7.59 11.46 -0.07
CA TRP A 41 -8.88 10.93 -0.53
C TRP A 41 -9.55 10.01 0.48
N ILE A 42 -8.79 9.16 1.18
CA ILE A 42 -9.36 8.08 1.99
C ILE A 42 -9.64 8.54 3.41
N TYR A 43 -8.71 9.24 4.04
CA TYR A 43 -8.84 9.74 5.40
C TYR A 43 -10.07 10.64 5.60
N PRO A 44 -10.32 11.68 4.77
CA PRO A 44 -11.51 12.53 4.95
C PRO A 44 -12.83 11.80 4.70
N GLU A 45 -12.87 10.84 3.76
CA GLU A 45 -14.10 10.13 3.39
C GLU A 45 -14.47 9.01 4.39
N PHE A 46 -13.48 8.25 4.87
CA PHE A 46 -13.74 7.04 5.66
C PHE A 46 -13.33 7.15 7.13
N GLY A 47 -12.49 8.12 7.48
CA GLY A 47 -11.95 8.28 8.84
C GLY A 47 -11.08 7.10 9.30
N ILE A 48 -10.47 6.35 8.37
CA ILE A 48 -9.65 5.17 8.69
C ILE A 48 -8.16 5.52 8.77
N CYS A 49 -7.44 4.86 9.69
CA CYS A 49 -6.00 5.01 9.78
C CYS A 49 -5.28 4.34 8.60
N TYR A 50 -4.03 4.73 8.35
CA TYR A 50 -3.23 4.24 7.23
C TYR A 50 -3.07 2.71 7.24
N ARG A 51 -2.90 2.11 8.41
CA ARG A 51 -2.76 0.66 8.56
C ARG A 51 -4.02 -0.09 8.11
N THR A 52 -5.19 0.35 8.59
CA THR A 52 -6.48 -0.21 8.16
C THR A 52 -6.70 -0.04 6.67
N TYR A 53 -6.26 1.08 6.10
CA TYR A 53 -6.31 1.29 4.66
C TYR A 53 -5.50 0.24 3.90
N LEU A 54 -4.26 -0.05 4.31
CA LEU A 54 -3.44 -1.12 3.71
C LEU A 54 -4.05 -2.52 3.88
N ASP A 55 -4.58 -2.83 5.07
CA ASP A 55 -5.33 -4.07 5.35
C ASP A 55 -6.56 -4.26 4.45
N LEU A 56 -7.22 -3.16 4.06
CA LEU A 56 -8.36 -3.18 3.13
C LEU A 56 -7.91 -3.40 1.70
N LEU A 57 -6.76 -2.85 1.30
CA LEU A 57 -6.14 -3.13 0.01
C LEU A 57 -5.61 -4.56 -0.08
N GLY A 58 -5.23 -5.15 1.05
CA GLY A 58 -4.55 -6.45 1.11
C GLY A 58 -3.06 -6.31 0.78
N ILE A 59 -2.49 -5.13 1.04
CA ILE A 59 -1.07 -4.85 0.88
C ILE A 59 -0.44 -5.01 2.26
N ASP A 60 0.49 -5.96 2.38
CA ASP A 60 1.35 -6.03 3.55
C ASP A 60 2.42 -4.94 3.41
N PRO A 61 2.49 -3.95 4.33
CA PRO A 61 3.50 -2.89 4.26
C PRO A 61 4.93 -3.43 4.33
N GLU A 62 5.11 -4.65 4.84
CA GLU A 62 6.38 -5.35 4.94
C GLU A 62 6.73 -6.13 3.64
N ALA A 63 5.73 -6.41 2.81
CA ALA A 63 5.92 -7.07 1.51
C ALA A 63 6.30 -6.09 0.39
N GLU A 64 6.05 -4.80 0.58
CA GLU A 64 6.44 -3.72 -0.33
C GLU A 64 7.85 -3.18 0.00
N GLU A 65 8.78 -4.03 0.45
CA GLU A 65 10.19 -3.76 0.22
C GLU A 65 10.42 -3.93 -1.30
N PRO A 66 10.74 -2.88 -2.07
CA PRO A 66 11.22 -3.10 -3.41
C PRO A 66 12.45 -3.97 -3.25
N ARG A 67 12.41 -5.17 -3.85
CA ARG A 67 13.56 -6.05 -4.03
C ARG A 67 14.82 -5.20 -4.21
N ARG A 68 15.59 -5.00 -3.13
CA ARG A 68 17.02 -4.73 -3.19
C ARG A 68 17.65 -6.02 -3.66
N THR A 69 17.38 -6.33 -4.91
CA THR A 69 17.97 -7.44 -5.66
C THR A 69 18.27 -6.89 -7.05
N GLN A 70 18.87 -5.71 -7.07
CA GLN A 70 19.91 -5.48 -8.07
C GLN A 70 21.20 -5.74 -7.31
N ALA A 71 21.94 -6.72 -7.81
CA ALA A 71 23.33 -6.89 -7.46
C ALA A 71 24.01 -5.54 -7.68
N GLU A 72 24.22 -4.77 -6.61
CA GLU A 72 25.23 -3.74 -6.61
C GLU A 72 26.55 -4.53 -6.59
N PRO A 73 27.30 -4.65 -7.70
CA PRO A 73 28.68 -5.10 -7.57
C PRO A 73 29.34 -4.15 -6.57
N SER A 74 29.93 -4.71 -5.52
CA SER A 74 30.62 -3.90 -4.54
C SER A 74 31.68 -3.08 -5.28
N LEU A 75 31.64 -1.76 -5.14
CA LEU A 75 32.61 -0.85 -5.76
C LEU A 75 34.06 -1.16 -5.33
N PHE A 76 34.23 -2.00 -4.30
CA PHE A 76 35.50 -2.36 -3.68
C PHE A 76 35.99 -3.78 -4.05
N ASP A 77 35.33 -4.49 -4.96
CA ASP A 77 35.69 -5.88 -5.33
C ASP A 77 36.96 -6.01 -6.19
N GLY A 78 37.69 -4.91 -6.46
CA GLY A 78 38.83 -4.89 -7.38
C GLY A 78 40.01 -4.03 -6.94
N MET A 79 40.27 -3.93 -5.64
CA MET A 79 41.42 -3.17 -5.10
C MET A 79 42.41 -4.09 -4.36
N ASP A 80 42.90 -5.14 -5.04
CA ASP A 80 44.10 -5.89 -4.64
C ASP A 80 45.11 -5.93 -5.79
#